data_AF-A0A3R9M6H7-F1
#
_entry.id   AF-A0A3R9M6H7-F1
#
_cell.length_a   1.000
_cell.length_b   1.000
_cell.length_c   1.000
_cell.angle_alpha   90.00
_cell.angle_beta   90.00
_cell.angle_gamma   90.00
#
_symmetry.space_group_name_H-M   'P 1'
#
loop_
_entity.id
_entity.type
_entity.pdbx_description
1 polymer ?
#
loop_
_entity_poly.entity_id
_entity_poly.type
_entity_poly.pdbx_seq_one_letter_code
_entity_poly.pdbx_strand_id
1 'polypeptide(L)'
;MLDIAPLFGVLLLLGLAGGLAMVGLTTGYCAHSHGRSFWLWFVLSMVLPVVSYFVLFALILQQHLNQGQRLLNEARAILAAAEKAERTEKW
;
A
#
# COMPACT_ATOMS: atom_id res chain seq x y z
N MET A 1 24.92 39.75 20.65
CA MET A 1 23.80 39.34 19.77
C MET A 1 23.89 37.84 19.62
N LEU A 2 22.88 37.08 20.07
CA LEU A 2 22.88 35.62 19.94
C LEU A 2 22.68 35.28 18.45
N ASP A 3 23.57 34.46 17.88
CA ASP A 3 23.48 34.06 16.48
C ASP A 3 22.37 33.01 16.32
N ILE A 4 21.26 33.38 15.67
CA ILE A 4 20.03 32.55 15.56
C ILE A 4 20.14 31.57 14.37
N ALA A 5 21.06 31.82 13.43
CA ALA A 5 21.29 30.99 12.26
C ALA A 5 21.51 29.49 12.56
N PRO A 6 22.34 29.08 13.53
CA PRO A 6 22.53 27.66 13.86
C PRO A 6 21.27 27.01 14.44
N LEU A 7 20.48 27.76 15.24
CA LEU A 7 19.23 27.26 15.81
C LEU A 7 18.23 26.93 14.70
N PHE A 8 18.12 27.81 13.71
CA PHE A 8 17.25 27.62 12.55
C PHE A 8 17.68 26.41 11.71
N GLY A 9 18.98 26.24 11.48
CA GLY A 9 19.53 25.08 10.77
C GLY A 9 19.24 23.74 11.47
N VAL A 10 19.37 23.70 12.80
CA VAL A 10 19.04 22.51 13.60
C VAL A 10 17.55 22.19 13.53
N LEU A 11 16.68 23.20 13.64
CA LEU A 11 15.23 23.02 13.49
C LEU A 11 14.85 22.44 12.12
N LEU A 12 15.49 22.94 11.05
CA LEU A 12 15.26 22.46 9.68
C LEU A 12 15.68 21.00 9.52
N LEU A 13 16.85 20.62 10.05
CA LEU A 13 17.33 19.23 10.01
C LEU A 13 16.43 18.29 10.81
N LEU A 14 16.00 18.70 12.01
CA LEU A 14 15.08 17.91 12.83
C LEU A 14 13.72 17.74 12.15
N GLY A 15 13.19 18.81 11.53
CA GLY A 15 11.94 18.75 10.78
C GLY A 15 12.03 17.80 9.59
N LEU A 16 13.12 17.86 8.82
CA LEU A 16 13.36 16.97 7.68
C LEU A 16 13.49 15.51 8.14
N ALA A 17 14.29 15.25 9.16
CA ALA A 17 14.50 13.90 9.71
C ALA A 17 13.20 13.32 10.29
N GLY A 18 12.43 14.13 11.02
CA GLY A 18 11.13 13.74 11.56
C GLY A 18 10.10 13.44 10.47
N GLY A 19 10.05 14.26 9.41
CA GLY A 19 9.18 14.04 8.26
C GLY A 19 9.51 12.74 7.53
N LEU A 20 10.80 12.50 7.24
CA LEU A 20 11.27 11.25 6.63
C LEU A 20 10.98 10.03 7.52
N ALA A 21 11.18 10.15 8.83
CA ALA A 21 10.86 9.09 9.78
C ALA A 21 9.37 8.77 9.79
N MET A 22 8.49 9.78 9.77
CA MET A 22 7.04 9.58 9.69
C MET A 22 6.63 8.87 8.39
N VAL A 23 7.17 9.27 7.25
CA VAL A 23 6.93 8.60 5.96
C VAL A 23 7.41 7.15 6.01
N GLY A 24 8.59 6.90 6.57
CA GLY A 24 9.12 5.55 6.75
C GLY A 24 8.26 4.68 7.67
N LEU A 25 7.86 5.21 8.82
CA LEU A 25 7.04 4.51 9.82
C LEU A 25 5.66 4.16 9.27
N THR A 26 4.99 5.11 8.62
CA THR A 26 3.67 4.90 8.01
C THR A 26 3.75 3.87 6.87
N THR A 27 4.77 3.96 6.02
CA THR A 27 4.99 2.98 4.94
C THR A 27 5.25 1.58 5.51
N GLY A 28 6.12 1.47 6.51
CA GLY A 28 6.45 0.21 7.17
C GLY A 28 5.24 -0.40 7.89
N TYR A 29 4.43 0.42 8.57
CA TYR A 29 3.20 0.00 9.22
C TYR A 29 2.17 -0.52 8.21
N CYS A 30 1.96 0.20 7.09
CA CYS A 30 1.09 -0.26 6.01
C CYS A 30 1.61 -1.56 5.38
N ALA A 31 2.92 -1.76 5.23
CA ALA A 31 3.45 -3.02 4.74
C ALA A 31 3.20 -4.19 5.72
N HIS A 32 3.38 -3.94 7.02
CA HIS A 32 3.16 -4.94 8.05
C HIS A 32 1.68 -5.36 8.13
N SER A 33 0.74 -4.42 8.00
CA SER A 33 -0.69 -4.73 7.98
C SER A 33 -1.12 -5.57 6.77
N HIS A 34 -0.37 -5.50 5.67
CA HIS A 34 -0.59 -6.30 4.46
C HIS A 34 0.25 -7.60 4.43
N GLY A 35 0.86 -7.99 5.57
CA GLY A 35 1.58 -9.26 5.70
C GLY A 35 3.01 -9.24 5.14
N ARG A 36 3.62 -8.07 4.94
CA ARG A 36 5.01 -7.91 4.50
C ARG A 36 5.94 -7.43 5.63
N SER A 37 7.25 -7.60 5.43
CA SER A 37 8.26 -7.29 6.44
C SER A 37 8.40 -5.79 6.71
N PHE A 38 8.07 -5.36 7.93
CA PHE A 38 8.16 -3.96 8.38
C PHE A 38 9.51 -3.31 8.06
N TRP A 39 10.60 -3.98 8.46
CA TRP A 39 11.97 -3.43 8.36
C TRP A 39 12.43 -3.17 6.93
N LEU A 40 12.05 -4.04 5.99
CA LEU A 40 12.44 -3.90 4.59
C LEU A 40 11.80 -2.65 3.99
N TRP A 41 10.51 -2.44 4.26
CA TRP A 41 9.77 -1.29 3.76
C TRP A 41 10.13 0.02 4.47
N PHE A 42 10.50 -0.03 5.74
CA PHE A 42 11.01 1.12 6.48
C PHE A 42 12.33 1.62 5.87
N VAL A 43 13.32 0.73 5.69
CA VAL A 43 14.62 1.09 5.08
C VAL A 43 14.42 1.56 3.64
N LEU A 44 13.56 0.88 2.87
CA LEU A 44 13.28 1.27 1.49
C LEU A 44 12.69 2.68 1.40
N SER A 45 11.80 3.04 2.34
CA SER A 45 11.18 4.37 2.39
C SER A 45 12.13 5.45 2.92
N MET A 46 13.09 5.10 3.78
CA MET A 46 14.18 6.00 4.19
C MET A 46 15.12 6.36 3.02
N VAL A 47 15.39 5.41 2.13
CA VAL A 47 16.29 5.61 0.99
C VAL A 47 15.55 6.27 -0.19
N LEU A 48 14.37 5.77 -0.54
CA LEU A 48 13.54 6.27 -1.66
C LEU A 48 12.05 6.37 -1.23
N PRO A 49 11.64 7.46 -0.55
CA PRO A 49 10.28 7.60 0.00
C PRO A 49 9.18 7.64 -1.07
N VAL A 50 9.48 8.17 -2.27
CA VAL A 50 8.51 8.23 -3.37
C VAL A 50 8.29 6.83 -3.97
N VAL A 51 9.37 6.11 -4.25
CA VAL A 51 9.29 4.80 -4.91
C VAL A 51 8.69 3.76 -3.97
N SER A 52 9.04 3.77 -2.68
CA SER A 52 8.44 2.88 -1.69
C SER A 52 6.91 3.02 -1.66
N TYR A 53 6.39 4.25 -1.70
CA TYR A 53 4.95 4.50 -1.75
C TYR A 53 4.29 3.90 -3.00
N PHE A 54 4.85 4.13 -4.19
CA PHE A 54 4.31 3.59 -5.44
C PHE A 54 4.35 2.06 -5.50
N VAL A 55 5.42 1.43 -5.03
CA VAL A 55 5.51 -0.04 -5.01
C VAL A 55 4.50 -0.62 -4.03
N LEU A 56 4.32 -0.01 -2.85
CA LEU A 56 3.31 -0.45 -1.88
C LEU A 56 1.90 -0.31 -2.46
N PHE A 57 1.61 0.82 -3.10
CA PHE A 57 0.34 1.09 -3.76
C PHE A 57 0.05 0.08 -4.88
N ALA A 58 1.04 -0.19 -5.75
CA ALA A 58 0.91 -1.18 -6.82
C ALA A 58 0.65 -2.60 -6.27
N LEU A 59 1.30 -2.97 -5.17
CA LEU A 59 1.09 -4.26 -4.51
C LEU A 59 -0.29 -4.38 -3.88
N ILE A 60 -0.76 -3.33 -3.21
CA ILE A 60 -2.12 -3.28 -2.64
C ILE A 60 -3.15 -3.41 -3.77
N LEU A 61 -2.98 -2.66 -4.87
CA LEU A 61 -3.82 -2.77 -6.06
C LEU A 61 -3.81 -4.19 -6.63
N GLN A 62 -2.65 -4.82 -6.74
CA GLN A 62 -2.53 -6.19 -7.24
C GLN A 62 -3.25 -7.19 -6.32
N GLN A 63 -3.14 -7.00 -5.00
CA GLN A 63 -3.76 -7.86 -4.01
C GLN A 63 -5.29 -7.73 -4.04
N HIS A 64 -5.82 -6.50 -4.16
CA HIS A 64 -7.25 -6.25 -4.34
C HIS A 64 -7.77 -6.71 -5.70
N LEU A 65 -7.00 -6.54 -6.78
CA LEU A 65 -7.38 -7.03 -8.11
C LEU A 65 -7.44 -8.56 -8.14
N ASN A 66 -6.54 -9.28 -7.46
CA ASN A 66 -6.63 -10.74 -7.35
C ASN A 66 -7.86 -11.21 -6.55
N GLN A 67 -8.17 -10.52 -5.44
CA GLN A 67 -9.36 -10.84 -4.66
C GLN A 67 -10.64 -10.47 -5.42
N GLY A 68 -10.64 -9.35 -6.13
CA GLY A 68 -11.70 -8.93 -7.04
C GLY A 68 -11.88 -9.88 -8.22
N GLN A 69 -10.78 -10.39 -8.79
CA GLN A 69 -10.83 -11.41 -9.84
C GLN A 69 -11.44 -12.71 -9.32
N ARG A 70 -11.16 -13.08 -8.07
CA ARG A 70 -11.79 -14.25 -7.44
C ARG A 70 -13.30 -14.06 -7.30
N LEU A 71 -13.75 -12.89 -6.82
CA LEU A 71 -15.18 -12.56 -6.70
C LEU A 71 -15.87 -12.49 -8.07
N LEU A 72 -15.21 -11.92 -9.08
CA LEU A 72 -15.71 -11.90 -10.46
C LEU A 72 -15.84 -13.30 -11.05
N ASN A 73 -14.86 -14.18 -10.78
CA ASN A 73 -14.90 -15.57 -11.22
C ASN A 73 -16.01 -16.35 -10.51
N GLU A 74 -16.20 -16.15 -9.20
CA GLU A 74 -17.31 -16.74 -8.45
C GLU A 74 -18.68 -16.26 -8.98
N ALA A 75 -18.84 -14.96 -9.22
CA ALA A 75 -20.08 -14.40 -9.79
C ALA A 75 -20.37 -14.96 -11.19
N ARG A 76 -19.35 -15.07 -12.05
CA ARG A 76 -19.48 -15.70 -13.37
C ARG A 76 -19.88 -17.17 -13.28
N ALA A 77 -19.33 -17.91 -12.32
CA ALA A 77 -19.67 -19.31 -12.10
C ALA A 77 -21.15 -19.48 -11.68
N ILE A 78 -21.65 -18.61 -10.80
CA ILE A 78 -23.06 -18.60 -10.38
C ILE A 78 -23.98 -18.30 -11.56
N LEU A 79 -23.67 -17.26 -12.35
CA LEU A 79 -24.43 -16.90 -13.55
C LEU A 79 -24.46 -18.04 -14.57
N ALA A 80 -23.33 -18.70 -14.83
CA ALA A 80 -23.26 -19.82 -15.75
C ALA A 80 -24.04 -21.05 -15.26
N ALA A 81 -24.13 -21.27 -13.94
CA ALA A 81 -24.95 -22.32 -13.36
C ALA A 81 -26.46 -22.02 -13.52
N ALA A 82 -26.86 -20.77 -13.29
CA ALA A 82 -28.24 -20.33 -13.48
C ALA A 82 -28.69 -20.44 -14.95
N GLU A 83 -27.84 -20.01 -15.90
CA GLU A 83 -28.15 -20.11 -17.34
C GLU A 83 -28.34 -21.57 -17.79
N LYS A 84 -27.53 -22.49 -17.24
CA LYS A 84 -27.69 -23.93 -17.51
C LYS A 84 -28.99 -24.48 -16.94
N ALA A 85 -29.37 -24.09 -15.73
CA ALA A 85 -30.62 -24.51 -15.09
C ALA A 85 -31.84 -24.03 -15.88
N GLU A 86 -31.86 -22.76 -16.30
CA GLU A 86 -32.93 -22.22 -17.15
C GLU A 86 -33.01 -22.93 -18.51
N ARG A 87 -31.85 -23.27 -19.10
CA ARG A 87 -31.81 -23.99 -20.38
C ARG A 87 -32.34 -25.42 -20.27
N THR A 88 -32.13 -26.07 -19.13
CA THR A 88 -32.68 -27.41 -18.87
C THR A 88 -34.16 -27.41 -18.51
N GLU A 89 -34.70 -26.33 -17.92
CA GLU A 89 -36.15 -26.19 -17.67
C GLU A 89 -36.96 -25.88 -18.93
N LYS A 90 -36.32 -25.34 -19.97
CA LYS A 90 -36.98 -24.95 -21.23
C LYS A 90 -37.15 -26.09 -22.26
N TRP A 91 -36.70 -27.30 -21.95
CA TRP A 91 -36.85 -28.52 -22.78
C TRP A 91 -37.63 -29.59 -22.02
#